data_AF-A0A382CLP7-F1
#
_entry.id   AF-A0A382CLP7-F1
#
_cell.length_a   1.000
_cell.length_b   1.000
_cell.length_c   1.000
_cell.angle_alpha   90.00
_cell.angle_beta   90.00
_cell.angle_gamma   90.00
#
_symmetry.space_group_name_H-M   'P 1'
#
loop_
_entity.id
_entity.type
_entity.pdbx_description
1 polymer ?
#
loop_
_entity_poly.entity_id
_entity_poly.type
_entity_poly.pdbx_seq_one_letter_code
_entity_poly.pdbx_strand_id
1 'polypeptide(L)'
;YDIKNVKDYLYRVVSPDAFTLKDATETSLRQIVGSRPIDDVLTDNKEIIQIETKAKLQDILDQYQSGIRIREVKLLYVFAPEQVKDAFDDVVRAKEDKARIINLADAYKESVLPQARGTAAKALQDAEGTRQQDIAVAEGEAQRFLAIQKEYAKSKDVTRKRLYLEAMEDILPGVGKILGNPDEVILVNPDNVSNVMPVPVSGGQE
;
A
#
# COMPACT_ATOMS: atom_id res chain seq x y z
N TYR A 1 3.11 -14.47 48.48
CA TYR A 1 2.61 -13.70 49.62
C TYR A 1 3.70 -13.70 50.68
N ASP A 2 3.60 -12.83 51.71
CA ASP A 2 4.53 -12.74 52.83
C ASP A 2 3.77 -12.79 54.15
N ILE A 3 4.39 -13.27 55.24
CA ILE A 3 3.77 -13.32 56.56
C ILE A 3 4.01 -11.98 57.28
N LYS A 4 2.95 -11.25 57.57
CA LYS A 4 2.95 -9.98 58.32
C LYS A 4 2.97 -10.22 59.83
N ASN A 5 2.23 -11.22 60.32
CA ASN A 5 2.19 -11.55 61.74
C ASN A 5 2.11 -13.07 61.96
N VAL A 6 3.18 -13.64 62.52
CA VAL A 6 3.34 -15.08 62.76
C VAL A 6 2.34 -15.60 63.82
N LYS A 7 1.98 -14.77 64.81
CA LYS A 7 1.04 -15.17 65.89
C LYS A 7 -0.38 -15.35 65.36
N ASP A 8 -0.83 -14.40 64.55
CA ASP A 8 -2.16 -14.43 63.94
C ASP A 8 -2.28 -15.59 62.95
N TYR A 9 -1.22 -15.79 62.17
CA TYR A 9 -1.11 -16.88 61.21
C TYR A 9 -1.18 -18.28 61.86
N LEU A 10 -0.54 -18.51 63.02
CA LEU A 10 -0.51 -19.83 63.64
C LEU A 10 -1.76 -20.17 64.48
N TYR A 11 -2.43 -19.16 65.07
CA TYR A 11 -3.42 -19.38 66.12
C TYR A 11 -4.85 -18.95 65.79
N ARG A 12 -5.08 -18.10 64.78
CA ARG A 12 -6.42 -17.56 64.49
C ARG A 12 -7.15 -18.25 63.35
N VAL A 13 -6.42 -18.88 62.42
CA VAL A 13 -7.01 -19.43 61.20
C VAL A 13 -6.56 -20.89 61.02
N VAL A 14 -7.50 -21.77 60.71
CA VAL A 14 -7.23 -23.18 60.40
C VAL A 14 -6.58 -23.23 59.01
N SER A 15 -5.33 -23.68 58.95
CA SER A 15 -4.54 -23.84 57.71
C SER A 15 -4.59 -22.60 56.79
N PRO A 16 -3.98 -21.47 57.19
CA PRO A 16 -4.04 -20.21 56.47
C PRO A 16 -3.53 -20.30 55.02
N ASP A 17 -2.52 -21.14 54.79
CA ASP A 17 -1.85 -21.27 53.50
C ASP A 17 -2.68 -21.91 52.38
N ALA A 18 -3.57 -22.84 52.73
CA ALA A 18 -4.16 -23.74 51.75
C ALA A 18 -5.64 -23.47 51.50
N PHE A 19 -6.47 -23.46 52.55
CA PHE A 19 -7.92 -23.35 52.40
C PHE A 19 -8.37 -21.89 52.43
N THR A 20 -8.07 -21.18 53.52
CA THR A 20 -8.53 -19.80 53.71
C THR A 20 -8.00 -18.84 52.65
N LEU A 21 -6.72 -18.96 52.27
CA LEU A 21 -6.14 -18.14 51.20
C LEU A 21 -6.80 -18.44 49.84
N LYS A 22 -7.02 -19.72 49.52
CA LYS A 22 -7.64 -20.13 48.25
C LYS A 22 -9.08 -19.64 48.16
N ASP A 23 -9.88 -19.84 49.21
CA ASP A 23 -11.28 -19.44 49.26
C ASP A 23 -11.44 -17.90 49.20
N ALA A 24 -10.57 -17.17 49.92
CA ALA A 24 -10.53 -15.71 49.85
C ALA A 24 -10.12 -15.22 48.45
N THR A 25 -9.17 -15.89 47.81
CA THR A 25 -8.75 -15.58 46.42
C THR A 25 -9.89 -15.81 45.44
N GLU A 26 -10.55 -16.96 45.52
CA GLU A 26 -11.67 -17.32 44.65
C GLU A 26 -12.85 -16.36 44.80
N THR A 27 -13.17 -16.00 46.06
CA THR A 27 -14.26 -15.06 46.35
C THR A 27 -13.94 -13.66 45.83
N SER A 28 -12.72 -13.17 46.06
CA SER A 28 -12.28 -11.86 45.59
C SER A 28 -12.29 -11.79 44.06
N LEU A 29 -11.72 -12.81 43.41
CA LEU A 29 -11.67 -12.88 41.95
C LEU A 29 -13.07 -12.94 41.34
N ARG A 30 -13.96 -13.79 41.89
CA ARG A 30 -15.36 -13.91 41.43
C ARG A 30 -16.11 -12.58 41.55
N GLN A 31 -15.92 -11.85 42.64
CA GLN A 31 -16.58 -10.57 42.84
C GLN A 31 -16.10 -9.51 41.83
N ILE A 32 -14.78 -9.36 41.66
CA ILE A 32 -14.21 -8.36 40.74
C ILE A 32 -14.57 -8.71 39.29
N VAL A 33 -14.39 -9.97 38.88
CA VAL A 33 -14.70 -10.41 37.51
C VAL A 33 -16.21 -10.32 37.23
N GLY A 34 -17.08 -10.70 38.19
CA GLY A 34 -18.53 -10.63 38.02
C GLY A 34 -19.10 -9.21 37.96
N SER A 35 -18.35 -8.21 38.43
CA SER A 35 -18.75 -6.80 38.39
C SER A 35 -18.36 -6.07 37.09
N ARG A 36 -17.60 -6.74 36.21
CA ARG A 36 -17.02 -6.16 34.99
C ARG A 36 -17.55 -6.83 33.73
N PRO A 37 -17.61 -6.11 32.61
CA PRO A 37 -17.90 -6.73 31.33
C PRO A 37 -16.77 -7.71 30.96
N ILE A 38 -17.14 -8.81 30.29
CA ILE A 38 -16.21 -9.87 29.91
C ILE A 38 -15.06 -9.38 29.02
N ASP A 39 -15.31 -8.38 28.18
CA ASP A 39 -14.32 -7.75 27.30
C ASP A 39 -13.13 -7.18 28.10
N ASP A 40 -13.39 -6.55 29.26
CA ASP A 40 -12.33 -5.98 30.11
C ASP A 40 -11.40 -7.05 30.71
N VAL A 41 -11.94 -8.25 30.91
CA VAL A 41 -11.19 -9.37 31.52
C VAL A 41 -10.31 -10.06 30.47
N LEU A 42 -10.70 -10.00 29.19
CA LEU A 42 -10.04 -10.71 28.10
C LEU A 42 -8.99 -9.87 27.37
N THR A 43 -9.22 -8.56 27.21
CA THR A 43 -8.39 -7.68 26.38
C THR A 43 -7.33 -6.94 27.21
N ASP A 44 -7.57 -5.68 27.59
CA ASP A 44 -6.51 -4.75 28.05
C ASP A 44 -6.53 -4.43 29.55
N ASN A 45 -7.64 -4.69 30.26
CA ASN A 45 -7.82 -4.25 31.65
C ASN A 45 -7.39 -5.29 32.70
N LYS A 46 -6.55 -6.26 32.32
CA LYS A 46 -6.07 -7.33 33.22
C LYS A 46 -5.27 -6.79 34.40
N GLU A 47 -4.47 -5.75 34.19
CA GLU A 47 -3.67 -5.12 35.24
C GLU A 47 -4.57 -4.48 36.31
N ILE A 48 -5.62 -3.79 35.88
CA ILE A 48 -6.58 -3.16 36.80
C ILE A 48 -7.29 -4.24 37.63
N ILE A 49 -7.68 -5.36 37.01
CA ILE A 49 -8.30 -6.49 37.71
C ILE A 49 -7.35 -7.07 38.76
N GLN A 50 -6.06 -7.22 38.43
CA GLN A 50 -5.04 -7.71 39.38
C GLN A 50 -4.89 -6.78 40.59
N ILE A 51 -4.85 -5.47 40.36
CA ILE A 51 -4.75 -4.45 41.41
C ILE A 51 -5.96 -4.48 42.33
N GLU A 52 -7.17 -4.47 41.78
CA GLU A 52 -8.41 -4.50 42.57
C GLU A 52 -8.61 -5.82 43.30
N THR A 53 -8.30 -6.94 42.64
CA THR A 53 -8.36 -8.27 43.26
C THR A 53 -7.38 -8.35 44.43
N LYS A 54 -6.14 -7.84 44.28
CA LYS A 54 -5.18 -7.76 45.38
C LYS A 54 -5.70 -6.92 46.54
N ALA A 55 -6.27 -5.75 46.27
CA ALA A 55 -6.82 -4.88 47.30
C ALA A 55 -7.96 -5.56 48.06
N LYS A 56 -8.90 -6.20 47.34
CA LYS A 56 -10.05 -6.88 47.95
C LYS A 56 -9.65 -8.13 48.73
N LEU A 57 -8.70 -8.89 48.21
CA LEU A 57 -8.17 -10.08 48.86
C LEU A 57 -7.42 -9.70 50.14
N GLN A 58 -6.69 -8.58 50.15
CA GLN A 58 -6.04 -8.09 51.38
C GLN A 58 -7.07 -7.66 52.43
N ASP A 59 -8.14 -6.97 52.04
CA ASP A 59 -9.26 -6.58 52.92
C ASP A 59 -9.89 -7.81 53.60
N ILE A 60 -10.20 -8.87 52.84
CA ILE A 60 -10.77 -10.11 53.38
C ILE A 60 -9.78 -10.82 54.33
N LEU A 61 -8.49 -10.88 53.97
CA LEU A 61 -7.46 -11.53 54.79
C LEU A 61 -7.14 -10.76 56.09
N ASP A 62 -7.27 -9.44 56.07
CA ASP A 62 -7.15 -8.59 57.26
C ASP A 62 -8.38 -8.75 58.17
N GLN A 63 -9.59 -8.88 57.61
CA GLN A 63 -10.81 -9.18 58.37
C GLN A 63 -10.74 -10.54 59.08
N TYR A 64 -10.22 -11.56 58.41
CA TYR A 64 -9.97 -12.88 59.02
C TYR A 64 -8.76 -12.90 59.95
N GLN A 65 -8.04 -11.79 60.09
CA GLN A 65 -6.83 -11.69 60.90
C GLN A 65 -5.85 -12.83 60.61
N SER A 66 -5.68 -13.15 59.32
CA SER A 66 -4.86 -14.28 58.87
C SER A 66 -3.35 -14.04 59.04
N GLY A 67 -2.95 -12.79 59.26
CA GLY A 67 -1.54 -12.41 59.35
C GLY A 67 -0.79 -12.47 58.02
N ILE A 68 -1.47 -12.69 56.89
CA ILE A 68 -0.87 -12.77 55.54
C ILE A 68 -0.93 -11.42 54.83
N ARG A 69 0.17 -11.06 54.16
CA ARG A 69 0.25 -9.92 53.24
C ARG A 69 0.41 -10.41 51.80
N ILE A 70 -0.43 -9.90 50.91
CA ILE A 70 -0.36 -10.23 49.50
C ILE A 70 0.65 -9.32 48.82
N ARG A 71 1.61 -9.93 48.12
CA ARG A 71 2.61 -9.18 47.35
C ARG A 71 2.06 -8.79 45.97
N GLU A 72 1.52 -9.77 45.25
CA GLU A 72 1.03 -9.62 43.88
C GLU A 72 -0.01 -10.69 43.59
N VAL A 73 -0.96 -10.39 42.71
CA VAL A 73 -1.93 -11.34 42.14
C VAL A 73 -1.72 -11.32 40.64
N LYS A 74 -1.46 -12.48 40.04
CA LYS A 74 -1.30 -12.62 38.58
C LYS A 74 -2.44 -13.47 38.03
N LEU A 75 -3.08 -12.97 36.97
CA LEU A 75 -4.02 -13.76 36.18
C LEU A 75 -3.23 -14.54 35.14
N LEU A 76 -3.27 -15.89 35.19
CA LEU A 76 -2.50 -16.76 34.29
C LEU A 76 -3.15 -16.89 32.91
N TYR A 77 -4.31 -17.54 32.84
CA TYR A 77 -5.04 -17.75 31.59
C TYR A 77 -6.53 -17.56 31.82
N VAL A 78 -7.19 -16.81 30.94
CA VAL A 78 -8.65 -16.61 30.93
C VAL A 78 -9.16 -17.17 29.62
N PHE A 79 -9.99 -18.21 29.70
CA PHE A 79 -10.62 -18.84 28.54
C PHE A 79 -12.13 -18.67 28.63
N ALA A 80 -12.77 -18.35 27.50
CA ALA A 80 -14.22 -18.44 27.38
C ALA A 80 -14.65 -19.93 27.43
N PRO A 81 -15.82 -20.25 28.00
CA PRO A 81 -16.38 -21.59 27.91
C PRO A 81 -16.55 -22.02 26.46
N GLU A 82 -16.28 -23.30 26.15
CA GLU A 82 -16.35 -23.83 24.77
C GLU A 82 -17.71 -23.59 24.11
N GLN A 83 -18.78 -23.58 24.90
CA GLN A 83 -20.16 -23.42 24.45
C GLN A 83 -20.45 -22.07 23.77
N VAL A 84 -19.65 -21.04 24.04
CA VAL A 84 -19.89 -19.67 23.55
C VAL A 84 -18.73 -19.13 22.71
N LYS A 85 -17.65 -19.90 22.54
CA LYS A 85 -16.42 -19.46 21.89
C LYS A 85 -16.68 -18.93 20.47
N ASP A 86 -17.44 -19.65 19.66
CA ASP A 86 -17.73 -19.27 18.27
C ASP A 86 -18.47 -17.92 18.20
N ALA A 87 -19.47 -17.71 19.07
CA ALA A 87 -20.20 -16.45 19.12
C ALA A 87 -19.32 -15.27 19.56
N PHE A 88 -18.36 -15.50 20.45
CA PHE A 88 -17.39 -14.48 20.87
C PHE A 88 -16.41 -14.16 19.74
N ASP A 89 -15.86 -15.18 19.09
CA ASP A 89 -14.94 -15.02 17.96
C ASP A 89 -15.62 -14.25 16.81
N ASP A 90 -16.91 -14.48 16.58
CA ASP A 90 -17.71 -13.73 15.60
C ASP A 90 -17.86 -12.25 15.98
N VAL A 91 -18.12 -11.93 17.25
CA VAL A 91 -18.23 -10.53 17.72
C VAL A 91 -16.89 -9.79 17.60
N VAL A 92 -15.79 -10.46 17.93
CA VAL A 92 -14.44 -9.88 17.79
C VAL A 92 -14.15 -9.60 16.32
N ARG A 93 -14.39 -10.59 15.43
CA ARG A 93 -14.21 -10.42 13.99
C ARG A 93 -15.06 -9.29 13.43
N ALA A 94 -16.32 -9.19 13.85
CA ALA A 94 -17.22 -8.12 13.42
C ALA A 94 -16.75 -6.73 13.88
N LYS A 95 -16.21 -6.60 15.10
CA LYS A 95 -15.62 -5.35 15.60
C LYS A 95 -14.39 -4.94 14.79
N GLU A 96 -13.50 -5.90 14.50
CA GLU A 96 -12.32 -5.67 13.66
C GLU A 96 -12.69 -5.28 12.23
N ASP A 97 -13.65 -5.99 11.63
CA ASP A 97 -14.16 -5.69 10.29
C ASP A 97 -14.76 -4.28 10.23
N LYS A 98 -15.56 -3.90 11.23
CA LYS A 98 -16.11 -2.54 11.34
C LYS A 98 -15.00 -1.49 11.39
N ALA A 99 -13.99 -1.69 12.25
CA ALA A 99 -12.87 -0.76 12.36
C ALA A 99 -12.09 -0.67 11.04
N ARG A 100 -11.86 -1.80 10.37
CA ARG A 100 -11.21 -1.85 9.05
C ARG A 100 -11.99 -1.05 8.01
N ILE A 101 -13.31 -1.25 7.92
CA ILE A 101 -14.16 -0.56 6.95
C ILE A 101 -14.15 0.95 7.18
N ILE A 102 -14.22 1.40 8.44
CA ILE A 102 -14.15 2.83 8.78
C ILE A 102 -12.80 3.41 8.34
N ASN A 103 -11.69 2.75 8.69
CA ASN A 103 -10.35 3.21 8.31
C ASN A 103 -10.16 3.27 6.79
N LEU A 104 -10.70 2.29 6.05
CA LEU A 104 -10.67 2.29 4.58
C LEU A 104 -11.51 3.42 3.98
N ALA A 105 -12.68 3.71 4.55
CA ALA A 105 -13.54 4.80 4.10
C ALA A 105 -12.88 6.17 4.34
N ASP A 106 -12.25 6.35 5.50
CA ASP A 106 -11.50 7.57 5.82
C ASP A 106 -10.28 7.73 4.91
N ALA A 107 -9.51 6.66 4.70
CA ALA A 107 -8.38 6.65 3.77
C ALA A 107 -8.83 6.97 2.33
N TYR A 108 -9.97 6.42 1.89
CA TYR A 108 -10.53 6.72 0.58
C TYR A 108 -10.89 8.20 0.47
N LYS A 109 -11.65 8.73 1.42
CA LYS A 109 -12.04 10.15 1.46
C LYS A 109 -10.83 11.07 1.41
N GLU A 110 -9.79 10.75 2.17
CA GLU A 110 -8.55 11.55 2.21
C GLU A 110 -7.72 11.40 0.92
N SER A 111 -7.82 10.28 0.20
CA SER A 111 -7.09 10.04 -1.05
C SER A 111 -7.70 10.71 -2.29
N VAL A 112 -9.02 10.88 -2.33
CA VAL A 112 -9.74 11.35 -3.53
C VAL A 112 -9.35 12.79 -3.89
N LEU A 113 -9.28 13.69 -2.90
CA LEU A 113 -9.00 15.10 -3.15
C LEU A 113 -7.56 15.34 -3.65
N PRO A 114 -6.50 14.77 -3.04
CA PRO A 114 -5.14 14.82 -3.57
C PRO A 114 -5.01 14.20 -4.96
N GLN A 115 -5.67 13.07 -5.22
CA GLN A 115 -5.65 12.45 -6.55
C GLN A 115 -6.27 13.37 -7.61
N ALA A 116 -7.46 13.93 -7.33
CA ALA A 116 -8.11 14.86 -8.24
C ALA A 116 -7.29 16.14 -8.48
N ARG A 117 -6.62 16.65 -7.44
CA ARG A 117 -5.67 17.78 -7.59
C ARG A 117 -4.44 17.40 -8.40
N GLY A 118 -3.91 16.20 -8.21
CA GLY A 118 -2.77 15.67 -8.96
C GLY A 118 -3.09 15.48 -10.44
N THR A 119 -4.26 14.93 -10.77
CA THR A 119 -4.69 14.77 -12.17
C THR A 119 -4.93 16.13 -12.84
N ALA A 120 -5.55 17.08 -12.13
CA ALA A 120 -5.74 18.44 -12.63
C ALA A 120 -4.40 19.17 -12.87
N ALA A 121 -3.47 19.09 -11.91
CA ALA A 121 -2.14 19.70 -12.03
C ALA A 121 -1.34 19.06 -13.18
N LYS A 122 -1.41 17.74 -13.33
CA LYS A 122 -0.78 17.02 -14.45
C LYS A 122 -1.33 17.50 -15.78
N ALA A 123 -2.66 17.56 -15.94
CA ALA A 123 -3.28 18.01 -17.18
C ALA A 123 -2.87 19.44 -17.56
N LEU A 124 -2.74 20.34 -16.58
CA LEU A 124 -2.23 21.70 -16.80
C LEU A 124 -0.76 21.72 -17.22
N GLN A 125 0.08 20.92 -16.56
CA GLN A 125 1.51 20.84 -16.90
C GLN A 125 1.73 20.23 -18.28
N ASP A 126 0.97 19.20 -18.64
CA ASP A 126 1.03 18.58 -19.97
C ASP A 126 0.63 19.60 -21.05
N ALA A 127 -0.46 20.34 -20.84
CA ALA A 127 -0.90 21.39 -21.77
C ALA A 127 0.13 22.52 -21.92
N GLU A 128 0.72 22.95 -20.80
CA GLU A 128 1.78 23.97 -20.79
C GLU A 128 3.05 23.47 -21.48
N GLY A 129 3.40 22.19 -21.29
CA GLY A 129 4.51 21.53 -21.96
C GLY A 129 4.32 21.49 -23.47
N THR A 130 3.15 21.07 -23.95
CA THR A 130 2.82 21.10 -25.39
C THR A 130 2.86 22.53 -25.94
N ARG A 131 2.28 23.50 -25.23
CA ARG A 131 2.32 24.92 -25.64
C ARG A 131 3.75 25.42 -25.81
N GLN A 132 4.63 25.13 -24.84
CA GLN A 132 6.03 25.53 -24.91
C GLN A 132 6.80 24.79 -26.01
N GLN A 133 6.51 23.50 -26.21
CA GLN A 133 7.06 22.72 -27.29
C GLN A 133 6.71 23.32 -28.65
N ASP A 134 5.43 23.63 -28.89
CA ASP A 134 4.96 24.20 -30.16
C ASP A 134 5.60 25.56 -30.44
N ILE A 135 5.73 26.42 -29.42
CA ILE A 135 6.41 27.70 -29.53
C ILE A 135 7.89 27.49 -29.87
N ALA A 136 8.58 26.59 -29.17
CA ALA A 136 10.00 26.33 -29.39
C ALA A 136 10.27 25.75 -30.79
N VAL A 137 9.39 24.86 -31.28
CA VAL A 137 9.46 24.33 -32.65
C VAL A 137 9.25 25.45 -33.66
N ALA A 138 8.21 26.26 -33.50
CA ALA A 138 7.92 27.38 -34.41
C ALA A 138 9.05 28.42 -34.43
N GLU A 139 9.62 28.76 -33.28
CA GLU A 139 10.77 29.67 -33.18
C GLU A 139 12.03 29.05 -33.82
N GLY A 140 12.30 27.77 -33.58
CA GLY A 140 13.42 27.06 -34.20
C GLY A 140 13.31 26.98 -35.72
N GLU A 141 12.12 26.69 -36.25
CA GLU A 141 11.84 26.69 -37.68
C GLU A 141 11.97 28.08 -38.29
N ALA A 142 11.46 29.12 -37.63
CA ALA A 142 11.59 30.50 -38.08
C ALA A 142 13.08 30.93 -38.12
N GLN A 143 13.85 30.62 -37.08
CA GLN A 143 15.29 30.89 -37.04
C GLN A 143 16.04 30.14 -38.14
N ARG A 144 15.71 28.85 -38.36
CA ARG A 144 16.28 28.05 -39.46
C ARG A 144 15.97 28.67 -40.81
N PHE A 145 14.72 29.10 -41.03
CA PHE A 145 14.31 29.75 -42.27
C PHE A 145 15.07 31.07 -42.51
N LEU A 146 15.17 31.92 -41.49
CA LEU A 146 15.92 33.18 -41.58
C LEU A 146 17.40 32.95 -41.88
N ALA A 147 18.02 31.93 -41.29
CA ALA A 147 19.40 31.55 -41.57
C ALA A 147 19.58 31.10 -43.04
N ILE A 148 18.68 30.26 -43.55
CA ILE A 148 18.70 29.82 -44.95
C ILE A 148 18.47 31.00 -45.90
N GLN A 149 17.50 31.88 -45.61
CA GLN A 149 17.22 33.06 -46.42
C GLN A 149 18.44 33.98 -46.51
N LYS A 150 19.15 34.19 -45.40
CA LYS A 150 20.37 35.01 -45.35
C LYS A 150 21.47 34.45 -46.26
N GLU A 151 21.68 33.13 -46.25
CA GLU A 151 22.66 32.49 -47.14
C GLU A 151 22.19 32.43 -48.60
N TYR A 152 20.90 32.22 -48.83
CA TYR A 152 20.29 32.26 -50.16
C TYR A 152 20.45 33.64 -50.81
N ALA A 153 20.33 34.72 -50.03
CA ALA A 153 20.55 36.09 -50.51
C ALA A 153 22.00 36.33 -50.95
N LYS A 154 22.99 35.65 -50.34
CA LYS A 154 24.41 35.75 -50.72
C LYS A 154 24.72 34.95 -51.99
N SER A 155 24.29 33.70 -52.08
CA SER A 155 24.54 32.82 -53.22
C SER A 155 23.35 31.90 -53.51
N LYS A 156 22.54 32.26 -54.51
CA LYS A 156 21.28 31.57 -54.83
C LYS A 156 21.47 30.16 -55.41
N ASP A 157 22.41 29.99 -56.34
CA ASP A 157 22.56 28.73 -57.08
C ASP A 157 23.09 27.59 -56.23
N VAL A 158 24.11 27.86 -55.40
CA VAL A 158 24.70 26.85 -54.50
C VAL A 158 23.72 26.42 -53.41
N THR A 159 22.97 27.36 -52.82
CA THR A 159 21.99 27.05 -51.78
C THR A 159 20.81 26.25 -52.32
N ARG A 160 20.30 26.58 -53.51
CA ARG A 160 19.23 25.79 -54.16
C ARG A 160 19.69 24.37 -54.49
N LYS A 161 20.89 24.22 -55.04
CA LYS A 161 21.43 22.90 -55.39
C LYS A 161 21.68 22.04 -54.14
N ARG A 162 22.19 22.63 -53.06
CA ARG A 162 22.34 21.94 -51.76
C ARG A 162 20.99 21.46 -51.23
N LEU A 163 20.01 22.36 -51.09
CA LEU A 163 18.67 22.00 -50.57
C LEU A 163 18.01 20.90 -51.39
N TYR A 164 18.18 20.91 -52.70
CA TYR A 164 17.69 19.84 -53.58
C TYR A 164 18.37 18.50 -53.28
N LEU A 165 19.70 18.49 -53.13
CA LEU A 165 20.44 17.26 -52.80
C LEU A 165 20.08 16.74 -51.40
N GLU A 166 19.95 17.61 -50.39
CA GLU A 166 19.48 17.26 -49.03
C GLU A 166 18.06 16.63 -49.09
N ALA A 167 17.13 17.27 -49.79
CA ALA A 167 15.77 16.74 -49.93
C ALA A 167 15.73 15.40 -50.69
N MET A 168 16.58 15.24 -51.71
CA MET A 168 16.72 13.96 -52.42
C MET A 168 17.36 12.90 -51.52
N GLU A 169 18.35 13.24 -50.69
CA GLU A 169 18.96 12.32 -49.73
C GLU A 169 17.96 11.83 -48.66
N ASP A 170 17.04 12.69 -48.20
CA ASP A 170 15.99 12.31 -47.26
C ASP A 170 14.89 11.44 -47.92
N ILE A 171 14.52 11.73 -49.17
CA ILE A 171 13.41 11.05 -49.86
C ILE A 171 13.84 9.75 -50.53
N LEU A 172 15.04 9.71 -51.13
CA LEU A 172 15.55 8.56 -51.91
C LEU A 172 15.51 7.22 -51.13
N PRO A 173 15.81 7.15 -49.82
CA PRO A 173 15.72 5.93 -49.05
C PRO A 173 14.31 5.34 -48.93
N GLY A 174 13.25 6.15 -49.08
CA GLY A 174 11.86 5.69 -49.04
C GLY A 174 11.27 5.32 -50.41
N VAL A 175 12.00 5.55 -51.50
CA VAL A 175 11.52 5.26 -52.86
C VAL A 175 11.96 3.86 -53.27
N GLY A 176 10.99 2.98 -53.51
CA GLY A 176 11.24 1.64 -54.07
C GLY A 176 11.98 1.74 -55.40
N LYS A 177 13.17 1.14 -55.48
CA LYS A 177 14.02 1.19 -56.67
C LYS A 177 13.69 0.00 -57.56
N ILE A 178 13.27 0.29 -58.79
CA ILE A 178 13.11 -0.73 -59.83
C ILE A 178 14.42 -0.82 -60.61
N LEU A 179 15.10 -1.96 -60.52
CA LEU A 179 16.28 -2.26 -61.33
C LEU A 179 15.90 -3.42 -62.26
N GLY A 180 15.95 -3.20 -63.58
CA GLY A 180 15.65 -4.23 -64.56
C GLY A 180 16.29 -3.98 -65.92
N ASN A 181 16.89 -5.03 -66.49
CA ASN A 181 17.09 -5.19 -67.92
C ASN A 181 15.74 -5.59 -68.55
N PRO A 182 15.52 -5.43 -69.87
CA PRO A 182 14.21 -5.62 -70.52
C PRO A 182 13.48 -6.94 -70.22
N ASP A 183 14.19 -7.96 -69.74
CA ASP A 183 13.66 -9.31 -69.53
C ASP A 183 13.41 -9.69 -68.05
N GLU A 184 13.78 -8.85 -67.06
CA GLU A 184 13.53 -9.14 -65.64
C GLU A 184 13.40 -7.85 -64.81
N VAL A 185 12.23 -7.64 -64.18
CA VAL A 185 11.94 -6.45 -63.37
C VAL A 185 11.99 -6.82 -61.89
N ILE A 186 12.99 -6.29 -61.17
CA ILE A 186 13.14 -6.49 -59.72
C ILE A 186 12.69 -5.21 -59.00
N LEU A 187 11.66 -5.32 -58.15
CA LEU A 187 11.18 -4.28 -57.26
C LEU A 187 11.94 -4.38 -55.92
N VAL A 188 12.83 -3.43 -55.61
CA VAL A 188 13.53 -3.40 -54.32
C VAL A 188 12.83 -2.41 -53.39
N ASN A 189 12.19 -2.93 -52.35
CA ASN A 189 11.55 -2.15 -51.28
C ASN A 189 12.58 -1.91 -50.15
N PRO A 190 12.90 -0.66 -49.78
CA PRO A 190 14.02 -0.36 -48.88
C PRO A 190 13.85 -0.84 -47.42
N ASP A 191 12.62 -1.05 -46.93
CA ASP A 191 12.39 -1.47 -45.54
C ASP A 191 12.46 -2.99 -45.31
N ASN A 192 12.62 -3.80 -46.36
CA ASN A 192 12.59 -5.25 -46.24
C ASN A 192 13.58 -5.92 -47.22
N VAL A 193 14.85 -5.93 -46.83
CA VAL A 193 15.97 -6.47 -47.63
C VAL A 193 15.90 -8.00 -47.83
N SER A 194 14.92 -8.69 -47.23
CA SER A 194 14.86 -10.16 -47.19
C SER A 194 13.80 -10.81 -48.09
N ASN A 195 12.92 -10.07 -48.75
CA ASN A 195 11.94 -10.68 -49.68
C ASN A 195 11.94 -9.96 -51.03
N VAL A 196 12.89 -10.35 -51.87
CA VAL A 196 12.73 -10.21 -53.33
C VAL A 196 11.68 -11.24 -53.73
N MET A 197 10.42 -10.82 -53.90
CA MET A 197 9.42 -11.68 -54.53
C MET A 197 9.56 -11.53 -56.05
N PRO A 198 10.08 -12.55 -56.77
CA PRO A 198 9.99 -12.53 -58.22
C PRO A 198 8.52 -12.51 -58.60
N VAL A 199 8.12 -11.55 -59.43
CA VAL A 199 6.80 -11.59 -60.06
C VAL A 199 6.90 -12.69 -61.11
N PRO A 200 6.11 -13.79 -61.03
CA PRO A 200 6.10 -14.77 -62.09
C PRO A 200 5.57 -14.07 -63.34
N VAL A 201 6.42 -13.98 -64.37
CA VAL A 201 5.95 -13.80 -65.73
C VAL A 201 4.99 -14.95 -66.01
N SER A 202 3.70 -14.63 -66.10
CA SER A 202 2.73 -15.50 -66.73
C SER A 202 3.30 -15.80 -68.12
N GLY A 203 3.82 -17.01 -68.29
CA GLY A 203 4.18 -17.56 -69.58
C GLY A 203 2.93 -17.59 -70.45
N GLY A 204 2.71 -16.51 -71.17
CA GLY A 204 1.83 -16.45 -72.31
C GLY A 204 2.71 -16.46 -73.54
N GLN A 205 3.02 -17.65 -74.04
CA GLN A 205 3.14 -17.85 -75.49
C GLN A 205 2.48 -19.19 -75.83
N GLU A 206 1.81 -19.17 -76.97
CA GLU A 206 1.21 -20.28 -77.70
C GLU A 206 2.12 -21.52 -77.79
#